data_AF-A0A382J9I9-F1
#
_entry.id   AF-A0A382J9I9-F1
#
_cell.length_a   1.000
_cell.length_b   1.000
_cell.length_c   1.000
_cell.angle_alpha   90.00
_cell.angle_beta   90.00
_cell.angle_gamma   90.00
#
_symmetry.space_group_name_H-M   'P 1'
#
loop_
_entity.id
_entity.type
_entity.pdbx_description
1 polymer ?
#
loop_
_entity_poly.entity_id
_entity_poly.type
_entity_poly.pdbx_seq_one_letter_code
_entity_poly.pdbx_strand_id
1 'polypeptide(L)'
;MKTDSKSAVIIHPILFAIFPIVFLFSNNIHELKFQEIFLPLLLIFPIVIGLWISLRYILKNALKAGFIVSILLVVFFSYGHIYELFDTITIGDVDIGKSRYLLIPILISLVAGIYYFIRTNRKLNNATTITNFITIALILTVSINIGIFYTESKDGSFENSFLEIESEQTTSFQL
;
A
#
# COMPACT_ATOMS: atom_id res chain seq x y z
N MET A 1 35.98 15.73 14.65
CA MET A 1 35.42 14.80 13.64
C MET A 1 34.04 15.33 13.23
N LYS A 2 33.94 16.05 12.10
CA LYS A 2 32.65 16.47 11.53
C LYS A 2 32.01 15.23 10.92
N THR A 3 30.96 14.70 11.53
CA THR A 3 30.14 13.68 10.86
C THR A 3 29.34 14.42 9.79
N ASP A 4 29.77 14.35 8.54
CA ASP A 4 28.99 14.85 7.42
C ASP A 4 27.63 14.15 7.45
N SER A 5 26.59 14.89 7.84
CA SER A 5 25.25 14.34 7.92
C SER A 5 24.77 14.16 6.49
N LYS A 6 24.98 12.97 5.93
CA LYS A 6 24.41 12.57 4.64
C LYS A 6 22.91 12.89 4.67
N SER A 7 22.47 13.79 3.80
CA SER A 7 21.05 14.13 3.67
C SER A 7 20.31 12.87 3.22
N ALA A 8 19.40 12.36 4.05
CA ALA A 8 18.58 11.22 3.69
C ALA A 8 17.53 11.65 2.66
N VAL A 9 17.40 10.89 1.58
CA VAL A 9 16.35 11.11 0.58
C VAL A 9 15.03 10.64 1.18
N ILE A 10 13.98 11.45 1.09
CA ILE A 10 12.67 11.14 1.67
C ILE A 10 11.73 10.74 0.54
N ILE A 11 11.60 9.43 0.30
CA ILE A 11 10.70 8.88 -0.72
C ILE A 11 9.56 8.05 -0.13
N HIS A 12 9.73 7.53 1.10
CA HIS A 12 8.74 6.70 1.77
C HIS A 12 7.31 7.27 1.81
N PRO A 13 7.03 8.60 1.93
CA PRO A 13 5.66 9.09 1.90
C PRO A 13 4.95 8.79 0.58
N ILE A 14 5.65 8.94 -0.55
CA ILE A 14 5.12 8.65 -1.88
C ILE A 14 5.01 7.13 -2.07
N LEU A 15 6.02 6.36 -1.65
CA LEU A 15 5.98 4.90 -1.79
C LEU A 15 4.85 4.26 -0.96
N PHE A 16 4.58 4.76 0.25
CA PHE A 16 3.43 4.33 1.05
C PHE A 16 2.08 4.75 0.44
N ALA A 17 2.04 5.77 -0.41
CA ALA A 17 0.82 6.12 -1.16
C ALA A 17 0.59 5.17 -2.35
N ILE A 18 1.67 4.73 -3.01
CA ILE A 18 1.62 3.80 -4.15
C ILE A 18 1.27 2.39 -3.67
N PHE A 19 1.92 1.92 -2.61
CA PHE A 19 1.82 0.54 -2.11
C PHE A 19 0.37 0.01 -2.01
N PRO A 20 -0.56 0.65 -1.29
CA PRO A 20 -1.92 0.10 -1.11
C PRO A 20 -2.71 0.04 -2.41
N ILE A 21 -2.44 0.94 -3.37
CA ILE A 21 -3.11 0.93 -4.68
C ILE A 21 -2.63 -0.27 -5.50
N VAL A 22 -1.32 -0.50 -5.54
CA VAL A 22 -0.74 -1.65 -6.24
C VAL A 22 -1.17 -2.96 -5.56
N PHE A 23 -1.24 -2.98 -4.23
CA PHE A 23 -1.71 -4.13 -3.45
C PHE A 23 -3.17 -4.45 -3.74
N LEU A 24 -4.05 -3.45 -3.74
CA LEU A 24 -5.46 -3.63 -4.08
C LEU A 24 -5.61 -4.16 -5.51
N PHE A 25 -4.88 -3.60 -6.46
CA PHE A 25 -4.88 -4.08 -7.84
C PHE A 25 -4.43 -5.54 -7.93
N SER A 26 -3.33 -5.91 -7.27
CA SER A 26 -2.82 -7.28 -7.26
C SER A 26 -3.86 -8.29 -6.75
N ASN A 27 -4.61 -7.94 -5.71
CA ASN A 27 -5.67 -8.82 -5.19
C ASN A 27 -6.91 -8.90 -6.09
N ASN A 28 -7.12 -7.94 -6.99
CA ASN A 28 -8.29 -7.86 -7.86
C ASN A 28 -7.90 -7.96 -9.35
N ILE A 29 -6.74 -8.55 -9.64
CA ILE A 29 -6.12 -8.53 -10.97
C ILE A 29 -6.94 -9.26 -12.04
N HIS A 30 -7.83 -10.16 -11.63
CA HIS A 30 -8.77 -10.85 -12.50
C HIS A 30 -9.95 -9.95 -12.94
N GLU A 31 -10.29 -8.94 -12.13
CA GLU A 31 -11.45 -8.08 -12.33
C GLU A 31 -11.05 -6.70 -12.91
N LEU A 32 -9.84 -6.25 -12.59
CA LEU A 32 -9.37 -4.90 -12.93
C LEU A 32 -8.40 -4.89 -14.11
N LYS A 33 -8.55 -3.89 -14.97
CA LYS A 33 -7.58 -3.62 -16.04
C LYS A 33 -6.40 -2.82 -15.48
N PHE A 34 -5.20 -3.08 -15.99
CA PHE A 34 -3.97 -2.39 -15.56
C PHE A 34 -4.09 -0.85 -15.60
N GLN A 35 -4.83 -0.30 -16.57
CA GLN A 35 -5.04 1.13 -16.71
C GLN A 35 -5.82 1.76 -15.55
N GLU A 36 -6.60 0.97 -14.80
CA GLU A 36 -7.43 1.45 -13.70
C GLU A 36 -6.61 1.86 -12.47
N ILE A 37 -5.33 1.50 -12.42
CA ILE A 37 -4.38 1.95 -11.39
C ILE A 37 -4.06 3.44 -11.49
N PHE A 38 -4.11 4.02 -12.71
CA PHE A 38 -3.67 5.40 -12.92
C PHE A 38 -4.58 6.44 -12.26
N LEU A 39 -5.90 6.21 -12.26
CA LEU A 39 -6.87 7.12 -11.65
C LEU A 39 -6.66 7.30 -10.13
N PRO A 40 -6.60 6.23 -9.30
CA PRO A 40 -6.34 6.38 -7.87
C PRO A 40 -4.93 6.94 -7.58
N LEU A 41 -3.92 6.61 -8.39
CA LEU A 41 -2.58 7.21 -8.25
C LEU A 41 -2.61 8.73 -8.49
N LEU A 42 -3.29 9.16 -9.54
CA LEU A 42 -3.44 10.58 -9.88
C LEU A 42 -4.16 11.34 -8.77
N LEU A 43 -5.13 10.73 -8.10
CA LEU A 43 -5.87 11.34 -7.01
C LEU A 43 -5.05 11.43 -5.71
N ILE A 44 -4.32 10.36 -5.35
CA ILE A 44 -3.63 10.31 -4.05
C ILE A 44 -2.34 11.13 -4.04
N PHE A 45 -1.62 11.24 -5.16
CA PHE A 45 -0.36 11.98 -5.24
C PHE A 45 -0.47 13.45 -4.82
N PRO A 46 -1.39 14.27 -5.36
CA PRO A 46 -1.50 15.67 -4.95
C PRO A 46 -1.87 15.81 -3.47
N ILE A 47 -2.69 14.89 -2.93
CA ILE A 47 -3.06 14.88 -1.52
C ILE A 47 -1.83 14.61 -0.65
N VAL A 48 -1.06 13.57 -0.96
CA VAL A 48 0.11 13.16 -0.18
C VAL A 48 1.25 14.17 -0.30
N ILE A 49 1.52 14.67 -1.51
CA ILE A 49 2.54 15.70 -1.73
C ILE A 49 2.13 16.99 -1.01
N GLY A 50 0.88 17.42 -1.15
CA GLY A 50 0.33 18.59 -0.47
C GLY A 50 0.47 18.47 1.04
N LEU A 51 0.01 17.35 1.61
CA LEU A 51 0.09 17.08 3.04
C LEU A 51 1.54 17.07 3.54
N TRP A 52 2.46 16.41 2.82
CA TRP A 52 3.87 16.34 3.20
C TRP A 52 4.53 17.72 3.15
N ILE A 53 4.26 18.51 2.12
CA ILE A 53 4.76 19.88 1.99
C ILE A 53 4.21 20.75 3.12
N SER A 54 2.90 20.71 3.40
CA SER A 54 2.28 21.46 4.50
C SER A 54 2.91 21.12 5.85
N LEU A 55 3.07 19.83 6.17
CA LEU A 55 3.71 19.40 7.42
C LEU A 55 5.19 19.79 7.47
N ARG A 56 5.90 19.74 6.35
CA ARG A 56 7.29 20.20 6.26
C ARG A 56 7.39 21.67 6.64
N TYR A 57 6.47 22.52 6.19
CA TYR A 57 6.45 23.94 6.54
C TYR A 57 6.13 24.16 8.02
N ILE A 58 5.14 23.46 8.57
CA ILE A 58 4.72 23.58 9.97
C ILE A 58 5.83 23.11 10.93
N LEU A 59 6.42 21.95 10.66
CA LEU A 59 7.43 21.32 11.53
C LEU A 59 8.86 21.80 11.26
N LYS A 60 9.07 22.53 10.17
CA LYS A 60 10.38 22.96 9.65
C LYS A 60 11.39 21.80 9.53
N ASN A 61 10.89 20.57 9.37
CA ASN A 61 11.69 19.36 9.34
C ASN A 61 11.07 18.34 8.37
N ALA A 62 11.70 18.18 7.21
CA ALA A 62 11.20 17.30 6.15
C ALA A 62 11.19 15.81 6.56
N LEU A 63 12.17 15.37 7.38
CA LEU A 63 12.25 13.98 7.84
C LEU A 63 11.07 13.66 8.76
N LYS A 64 10.79 14.52 9.76
CA LYS A 64 9.64 14.36 10.66
C LYS A 64 8.32 14.39 9.89
N ALA A 65 8.18 15.33 8.96
CA ALA A 65 7.00 15.43 8.12
C ALA A 65 6.79 14.15 7.29
N GLY A 66 7.86 13.58 6.72
CA GLY A 66 7.79 12.34 5.96
C GLY A 66 7.28 11.17 6.81
N PHE A 67 7.84 11.00 8.01
CA PHE A 67 7.40 9.96 8.94
C PHE A 67 5.94 10.10 9.35
N ILE A 68 5.50 11.32 9.65
CA ILE A 68 4.11 11.57 10.05
C ILE A 68 3.15 11.29 8.89
N VAL A 69 3.49 11.67 7.66
CA VAL A 69 2.66 11.34 6.50
C VAL A 69 2.62 9.83 6.26
N SER A 70 3.75 9.14 6.39
CA SER A 70 3.79 7.70 6.19
C SER A 70 3.02 6.92 7.26
N ILE A 71 3.11 7.30 8.54
CA ILE A 71 2.30 6.62 9.58
C ILE A 71 0.81 6.90 9.37
N LEU A 72 0.45 8.11 8.95
CA LEU A 72 -0.93 8.45 8.60
C LEU A 72 -1.44 7.55 7.46
N LEU A 73 -0.66 7.40 6.39
CA LEU A 73 -1.03 6.57 5.24
C LEU A 73 -1.17 5.10 5.64
N VAL A 74 -0.19 4.56 6.37
CA VAL A 74 -0.23 3.17 6.86
C VAL A 74 -1.49 2.94 7.69
N VAL A 75 -1.79 3.81 8.66
CA VAL A 75 -2.99 3.70 9.50
C VAL A 75 -4.27 3.83 8.69
N PHE A 76 -4.37 4.82 7.79
CA PHE A 76 -5.55 5.06 6.96
C PHE A 76 -5.88 3.86 6.07
N PHE A 77 -4.90 3.33 5.34
CA PHE A 77 -5.12 2.19 4.44
C PHE A 77 -5.26 0.86 5.18
N SER A 78 -4.63 0.70 6.35
CA SER A 78 -4.78 -0.52 7.14
C SER A 78 -6.13 -0.59 7.86
N TYR A 79 -6.80 0.54 8.09
CA TYR A 79 -8.06 0.59 8.83
C TYR A 79 -9.12 -0.36 8.28
N GLY A 80 -9.32 -0.38 6.95
CA GLY A 80 -10.31 -1.24 6.31
C GLY A 80 -10.04 -2.74 6.54
N HIS A 81 -8.78 -3.15 6.37
CA HIS A 81 -8.38 -4.54 6.61
C HIS A 81 -8.45 -4.93 8.08
N ILE A 82 -8.06 -4.03 8.99
CA ILE A 82 -8.20 -4.28 10.43
C ILE A 82 -9.68 -4.39 10.77
N TYR A 83 -10.55 -3.54 10.22
CA TYR A 83 -11.99 -3.62 10.47
C TYR A 83 -12.55 -5.00 10.08
N GLU A 84 -12.24 -5.49 8.89
CA GLU A 84 -12.70 -6.80 8.38
C GLU A 84 -12.27 -7.98 9.29
N LEU A 85 -11.05 -7.94 9.82
CA LEU A 85 -10.54 -8.97 10.75
C LEU A 85 -11.32 -9.03 12.07
N PHE A 86 -11.88 -7.91 12.52
CA PHE A 86 -12.59 -7.82 13.80
C PHE A 86 -14.11 -7.91 13.65
N ASP A 87 -14.65 -7.60 12.46
CA ASP A 87 -16.10 -7.70 12.17
C ASP A 87 -16.63 -9.14 12.36
N THR A 88 -15.78 -10.14 12.17
CA THR A 88 -16.11 -11.56 12.35
C THR A 88 -15.99 -12.06 13.80
N ILE A 89 -15.51 -11.23 14.74
CA ILE A 89 -15.26 -11.63 16.14
C ILE A 89 -16.39 -11.11 17.04
N THR A 90 -17.36 -11.98 17.33
CA THR A 90 -18.34 -11.76 18.40
C THR A 90 -17.81 -12.32 19.72
N ILE A 91 -17.66 -11.49 20.77
CA ILE A 91 -17.25 -11.94 22.12
C ILE A 91 -18.43 -11.71 23.08
N GLY A 92 -19.16 -12.79 23.39
CA GLY A 92 -20.45 -12.68 24.10
C GLY A 92 -21.49 -11.93 23.27
N ASP A 93 -22.67 -11.64 23.84
CA ASP A 93 -23.74 -10.83 23.22
C ASP A 93 -23.30 -9.37 22.87
N VAL A 94 -22.02 -9.04 23.04
CA VAL A 94 -21.42 -7.78 22.64
C VAL A 94 -20.84 -7.93 21.24
N ASP A 95 -21.53 -7.29 20.31
CA ASP A 95 -21.13 -7.13 18.93
C ASP A 95 -19.94 -6.14 18.84
N ILE A 96 -18.73 -6.64 19.13
CA ILE A 96 -17.48 -5.88 19.09
C ILE A 96 -17.16 -5.40 17.66
N GLY A 97 -17.76 -6.04 16.65
CA GLY A 97 -17.72 -5.64 15.24
C GLY A 97 -18.32 -4.26 14.95
N LYS A 98 -19.05 -3.64 15.90
CA LYS A 98 -19.55 -2.27 15.70
C LYS A 98 -18.38 -1.29 15.48
N SER A 99 -18.27 -0.86 14.22
CA SER A 99 -17.31 0.06 13.56
C SER A 99 -16.82 1.28 14.36
N ARG A 100 -17.42 1.62 15.50
CA ARG A 100 -17.02 2.77 16.32
C ARG A 100 -15.97 2.45 17.39
N TYR A 101 -15.87 1.20 17.85
CA TYR A 101 -14.95 0.86 18.94
C TYR A 101 -13.48 0.75 18.49
N LEU A 102 -13.21 0.28 17.26
CA LEU A 102 -11.85 0.20 16.70
C LEU A 102 -11.25 1.54 16.34
N LEU A 103 -12.07 2.57 16.08
CA LEU A 103 -11.58 3.92 15.77
C LEU A 103 -10.83 4.53 16.96
N ILE A 104 -11.29 4.28 18.19
CA ILE A 104 -10.71 4.86 19.41
C ILE A 104 -9.23 4.45 19.59
N PRO A 105 -8.86 3.15 19.66
CA PRO A 105 -7.47 2.75 19.84
C PRO A 105 -6.59 3.16 18.65
N ILE A 106 -7.12 3.16 17.43
CA ILE A 106 -6.38 3.60 16.24
C ILE A 106 -6.07 5.10 16.30
N LEU A 107 -7.05 5.93 16.67
CA LEU A 107 -6.85 7.37 16.86
C LEU A 107 -5.87 7.66 18.00
N ILE A 108 -5.97 6.96 19.13
CA ILE A 108 -5.03 7.11 20.25
C ILE A 108 -3.61 6.77 19.78
N SER A 109 -3.42 5.65 19.08
CA SER A 109 -2.13 5.23 18.54
C SER A 109 -1.57 6.25 17.55
N LEU A 110 -2.42 6.79 16.67
CA LEU A 110 -2.04 7.81 15.69
C LEU A 110 -1.58 9.10 16.38
N VAL A 111 -2.36 9.61 17.34
CA VAL A 111 -2.01 10.82 18.10
C VAL A 111 -0.71 10.61 18.88
N ALA A 112 -0.53 9.46 19.53
CA ALA A 112 0.70 9.11 20.24
C ALA A 112 1.91 9.07 19.30
N GLY A 113 1.77 8.45 18.13
CA GLY A 113 2.82 8.39 17.10
C GLY A 113 3.21 9.77 16.58
N ILE A 114 2.23 10.61 16.24
CA ILE A 114 2.46 12.00 15.81
C ILE A 114 3.18 12.78 16.92
N TYR A 115 2.68 12.72 18.15
CA TYR A 115 3.29 13.39 19.30
C TYR A 115 4.75 12.96 19.50
N TYR A 116 5.02 11.65 19.43
CA TYR A 116 6.37 11.11 19.54
C TYR A 116 7.31 11.70 18.48
N PHE A 117 6.93 11.71 17.20
CA PHE A 117 7.78 12.24 16.13
C PHE A 117 8.00 13.75 16.20
N ILE A 118 6.98 14.51 16.64
CA ILE A 118 7.11 15.95 16.86
C ILE A 118 8.12 16.21 17.98
N ARG A 119 7.99 15.50 19.11
CA ARG A 119 8.82 15.71 20.31
C ARG A 119 10.24 15.17 20.20
N THR A 120 10.47 14.17 19.35
CA THR A 120 11.79 13.56 19.21
C THR A 120 12.82 14.54 18.64
N ASN A 121 14.00 14.61 19.25
CA ASN A 121 15.16 15.35 18.74
C ASN A 121 16.20 14.43 18.07
N ARG A 122 15.85 13.16 17.88
CA ARG A 122 16.73 12.16 17.26
C ARG A 122 16.95 12.47 15.78
N LYS A 123 18.14 12.13 15.27
CA LYS A 123 18.45 12.18 13.84
C LYS A 123 17.67 11.06 13.13
N LEU A 124 16.77 11.44 12.23
CA LEU A 124 15.88 10.52 11.52
C LEU A 124 16.44 10.03 10.17
N ASN A 125 17.70 10.36 9.84
CA ASN A 125 18.32 10.00 8.56
C ASN A 125 18.38 8.48 8.35
N ASN A 126 18.90 7.73 9.34
CA ASN A 126 19.00 6.27 9.23
C ASN A 126 17.62 5.61 9.20
N ALA A 127 16.70 6.10 10.04
CA ALA A 127 15.32 5.63 10.03
C ALA A 127 14.68 5.85 8.65
N THR A 128 14.87 7.03 8.04
CA THR A 128 14.36 7.35 6.70
C THR A 128 14.88 6.36 5.66
N THR A 129 16.19 6.04 5.70
CA THR A 129 16.80 5.06 4.80
C THR A 129 16.19 3.67 4.98
N ILE A 130 16.02 3.22 6.23
CA ILE A 130 15.41 1.92 6.54
C ILE A 130 13.96 1.89 6.06
N THR A 131 13.18 2.93 6.34
CA THR A 131 11.79 3.02 5.93
C THR A 131 11.64 3.03 4.41
N ASN A 132 12.50 3.76 3.69
CA ASN A 132 12.52 3.71 2.23
C ASN A 132 12.77 2.27 1.73
N PHE A 133 13.75 1.58 2.32
CA PHE A 133 14.07 0.20 1.95
C PHE A 133 12.88 -0.73 2.19
N ILE A 134 12.22 -0.64 3.35
CA ILE A 134 11.00 -1.39 3.67
C ILE A 134 9.92 -1.13 2.63
N THR A 135 9.64 0.13 2.29
CA THR A 135 8.60 0.46 1.31
C THR A 135 8.92 -0.03 -0.10
N ILE A 136 10.19 0.00 -0.51
CA ILE A 136 10.61 -0.55 -1.80
C ILE A 136 10.41 -2.06 -1.80
N ALA A 137 10.81 -2.76 -0.73
CA ALA A 137 10.63 -4.20 -0.59
C ALA A 137 9.14 -4.57 -0.67
N LEU A 138 8.26 -3.84 0.03
CA LEU A 138 6.82 -4.05 -0.02
C LEU A 138 6.25 -3.91 -1.44
N ILE A 139 6.60 -2.84 -2.15
CA ILE A 139 6.16 -2.63 -3.54
C ILE A 139 6.69 -3.74 -4.44
N LEU A 140 7.96 -4.12 -4.28
CA LEU A 140 8.57 -5.18 -5.07
C LEU A 140 7.85 -6.52 -4.89
N THR A 141 7.52 -6.90 -3.66
CA THR A 141 6.77 -8.12 -3.36
C THR A 141 5.42 -8.14 -4.08
N VAL A 142 4.66 -7.05 -4.03
CA VAL A 142 3.36 -6.98 -4.70
C VAL A 142 3.51 -6.98 -6.23
N SER A 143 4.49 -6.26 -6.76
CA SER A 143 4.76 -6.22 -8.20
C SER A 143 5.16 -7.58 -8.76
N ILE A 144 5.86 -8.42 -7.99
CA ILE A 144 6.18 -9.80 -8.39
C ILE A 144 4.90 -10.61 -8.57
N ASN A 145 3.92 -10.51 -7.66
CA ASN A 145 2.65 -11.22 -7.79
C ASN A 145 1.90 -10.83 -9.07
N ILE A 146 1.89 -9.53 -9.41
CA ILE A 146 1.32 -9.02 -10.66
C ILE A 146 2.04 -9.61 -11.88
N GLY A 147 3.38 -9.66 -11.85
CA GLY A 147 4.19 -10.19 -12.95
C GLY A 147 4.00 -11.70 -13.19
N ILE A 148 3.88 -12.48 -12.12
CA ILE A 148 3.57 -13.92 -12.18
C ILE A 148 2.21 -14.12 -12.87
N PHE A 149 1.18 -13.39 -12.42
CA PHE A 149 -0.17 -13.50 -12.98
C PHE A 149 -0.22 -13.26 -14.50
N TYR A 150 0.45 -12.21 -14.99
CA TYR A 150 0.46 -11.93 -16.44
C TYR A 150 1.27 -12.93 -17.26
N THR A 151 2.25 -13.60 -16.63
CA THR A 151 3.02 -14.66 -17.30
C THR A 151 2.18 -15.92 -17.44
N GLU A 152 1.55 -16.37 -16.34
CA GLU A 152 0.65 -17.53 -16.34
C GLU A 152 -0.58 -17.34 -17.25
N SER A 153 -1.18 -16.15 -17.22
CA SER A 153 -2.34 -15.85 -18.07
C SER A 153 -2.01 -15.91 -19.56
N LYS A 154 -0.78 -15.55 -19.94
CA LYS A 154 -0.34 -15.58 -21.32
C LYS A 154 -0.15 -17.02 -21.78
N ASP A 155 0.53 -17.85 -21.00
CA ASP A 155 0.79 -19.25 -21.34
C ASP A 155 -0.51 -20.07 -21.41
N GLY A 156 -1.44 -19.87 -20.47
CA GLY A 156 -2.75 -20.55 -20.48
C GLY A 156 -3.63 -20.16 -21.68
N SER A 157 -3.54 -18.93 -22.18
CA SER A 157 -4.28 -18.50 -23.38
C SER A 157 -3.83 -19.22 -24.65
N PHE A 158 -2.52 -19.52 -24.76
CA PHE A 158 -1.99 -20.29 -25.88
C PHE A 158 -2.45 -21.75 -25.82
N GLU A 159 -2.35 -22.40 -24.65
CA GLU A 159 -2.74 -23.81 -24.49
C GLU A 159 -4.24 -24.03 -24.75
N ASN A 160 -5.10 -23.14 -24.25
CA ASN A 160 -6.54 -23.21 -24.52
C ASN A 160 -6.87 -23.04 -26.01
N SER A 161 -6.12 -22.21 -26.76
CA SER A 161 -6.34 -22.06 -28.20
C SER A 161 -6.02 -23.33 -29.00
N PHE A 162 -5.03 -24.13 -28.57
CA PHE A 162 -4.74 -25.41 -29.20
C PHE A 162 -5.84 -26.44 -28.93
N LEU A 163 -6.34 -26.50 -27.70
CA LEU A 163 -7.42 -27.42 -27.32
C LEU A 163 -8.73 -27.10 -28.05
N GLU A 164 -9.04 -25.81 -28.24
CA GLU A 164 -10.22 -25.37 -28.97
C GLU A 164 -10.14 -25.77 -30.46
N ILE A 165 -8.98 -25.55 -31.11
CA ILE A 165 -8.73 -25.94 -32.50
C ILE A 165 -8.80 -27.46 -32.69
N GLU A 166 -8.24 -28.25 -31.77
CA GLU A 166 -8.27 -29.71 -31.85
C GLU A 166 -9.70 -30.25 -31.67
N SER A 167 -10.50 -29.63 -30.80
CA SER A 167 -11.91 -29.99 -30.60
C SER A 167 -12.78 -29.69 -31.82
N GLU A 168 -12.54 -28.57 -32.53
CA GLU A 168 -13.24 -28.22 -33.76
C GLU A 168 -12.90 -29.19 -34.90
N GLN A 169 -11.62 -29.57 -35.05
CA GLN A 169 -11.20 -30.54 -36.07
C GLN A 169 -11.73 -31.95 -35.81
N THR A 170 -11.81 -32.37 -34.55
CA THR A 170 -12.36 -33.69 -34.19
C THR A 170 -13.85 -33.76 -34.46
N THR A 171 -14.58 -32.65 -34.28
CA THR A 171 -16.01 -32.56 -34.55
C THR A 171 -16.31 -32.52 -36.06
N SER A 172 -15.46 -31.90 -36.88
CA SER A 172 -15.64 -31.85 -38.34
C SER A 172 -15.35 -33.16 -39.07
N PHE A 173 -14.62 -34.09 -38.45
CA PHE A 173 -14.31 -35.41 -39.01
C PHE A 173 -15.37 -36.50 -38.70
N GLN A 174 -16.35 -36.20 -37.85
CA GLN A 174 -17.41 -37.14 -37.42
C GLN A 174 -18.76 -36.94 -38.15
N LEU A 175 -18.81 -36.06 -39.17
CA LEU A 175 -19.93 -35.84 -40.09
C LEU A 175 -19.56 -36.33 -41.49
#